data_AF-A0AA42UBP0-F1
#
_entry.id   AF-A0AA42UBP0-F1
#
_cell.length_a   1.000
_cell.length_b   1.000
_cell.length_c   1.000
_cell.angle_alpha   90.00
_cell.angle_beta   90.00
_cell.angle_gamma   90.00
#
_symmetry.space_group_name_H-M   'P 1'
#
loop_
_entity.id
_entity.type
_entity.pdbx_description
1 polymer ?
#
loop_
_entity_poly.entity_id
_entity_poly.type
_entity_poly.pdbx_seq_one_letter_code
_entity_poly.pdbx_strand_id
1 'polypeptide(L)'
;MAIAIEQSDNTLRVNKDRYDLGRIVGVQVKALGWMDRLKKSLLLGVVTSSVLFYFTPSYEQAGNWLIVLFLPLVGFLSGALMGLLSSAKYEFCIEFSHADETGVQWITAARSRHVADYETFKAQAARLKERLG
;
A
#
# COMPACT_ATOMS: atom_id res chain seq x y z
N MET A 1 7.93 6.09 9.82
CA MET A 1 8.89 4.97 9.94
C MET A 1 9.75 5.00 8.70
N ALA A 2 11.06 5.15 8.85
CA ALA A 2 12.00 5.02 7.74
C ALA A 2 12.10 3.53 7.37
N ILE A 3 12.16 3.22 6.08
CA ILE A 3 12.26 1.84 5.62
C ILE A 3 13.74 1.46 5.58
N ALA A 4 14.11 0.45 6.37
CA ALA A 4 15.47 -0.05 6.43
C ALA A 4 15.63 -1.19 5.40
N ILE A 5 16.54 -0.99 4.44
CA ILE A 5 16.96 -2.01 3.49
C ILE A 5 18.44 -2.28 3.75
N GLU A 6 18.72 -3.48 4.25
CA GLU A 6 20.08 -3.94 4.54
C GLU A 6 20.41 -5.10 3.62
N GLN A 7 21.57 -5.01 2.96
CA GLN A 7 22.12 -6.09 2.15
C GLN A 7 23.22 -6.76 2.95
N SER A 8 23.10 -8.07 3.18
CA SER A 8 24.16 -8.93 3.72
C SER A 8 24.68 -9.82 2.58
N ASP A 9 25.74 -10.59 2.81
CA ASP A 9 26.45 -11.33 1.74
C ASP A 9 25.52 -12.29 0.97
N ASN A 10 24.55 -12.91 1.64
CA ASN A 10 23.64 -13.88 1.01
C ASN A 10 22.15 -13.55 1.16
N THR A 11 21.80 -12.45 1.86
CA THR A 11 20.39 -12.11 2.12
C THR A 11 20.12 -10.61 1.98
N LEU A 12 18.99 -10.29 1.36
CA LEU A 12 18.40 -8.96 1.33
C LEU A 12 17.36 -8.89 2.45
N ARG A 13 17.57 -7.97 3.40
CA ARG A 13 16.62 -7.73 4.48
C ARG A 13 15.90 -6.41 4.23
N VAL A 14 14.57 -6.49 4.15
CA VAL A 14 13.70 -5.34 3.98
C VAL A 14 12.80 -5.24 5.20
N ASN A 15 13.03 -4.25 6.05
CA ASN A 15 12.41 -4.12 7.38
C ASN A 15 12.60 -5.39 8.25
N LYS A 16 11.56 -6.23 8.35
CA LYS A 16 11.55 -7.49 9.11
C LYS A 16 11.66 -8.73 8.22
N ASP A 17 11.47 -8.58 6.92
CA ASP A 17 11.44 -9.68 5.96
C ASP A 17 12.85 -9.94 5.41
N ARG A 18 13.16 -11.22 5.21
CA ARG A 18 14.45 -11.69 4.69
C ARG A 18 14.22 -12.42 3.38
N TYR A 19 14.97 -12.03 2.36
CA TYR A 19 14.94 -12.61 1.03
C TYR A 19 16.33 -13.14 0.67
N ASP A 20 16.39 -14.31 0.08
CA ASP A 20 17.64 -14.89 -0.40
C ASP A 20 18.06 -14.18 -1.70
N LEU A 21 19.27 -13.60 -1.73
CA LEU A 21 19.79 -12.87 -2.88
C LEU A 21 19.96 -13.78 -4.10
N GLY A 22 20.33 -15.05 -3.89
CA GLY A 22 20.55 -16.01 -4.99
C GLY A 22 19.27 -16.38 -5.76
N ARG A 23 18.11 -15.99 -5.24
CA ARG A 23 16.80 -16.25 -5.85
C ARG A 23 16.16 -15.00 -6.43
N ILE A 24 16.75 -13.82 -6.22
CA ILE A 24 16.22 -12.58 -6.81
C ILE A 24 16.73 -12.51 -8.25
N VAL A 25 15.80 -12.39 -9.19
CA VAL A 25 16.09 -12.33 -10.64
C VAL A 25 16.04 -10.89 -11.14
N GLY A 26 15.22 -10.06 -10.51
CA GLY A 26 14.96 -8.71 -10.96
C GLY A 26 14.52 -7.79 -9.82
N VAL A 27 14.64 -6.49 -10.05
CA VAL A 27 14.20 -5.47 -9.10
C VAL A 27 13.59 -4.29 -9.83
N GLN A 28 12.49 -3.80 -9.28
CA GLN A 28 11.75 -2.68 -9.83
C GLN A 28 11.24 -1.77 -8.72
N VAL A 29 11.34 -0.46 -8.94
CA VAL A 29 10.71 0.53 -8.08
C VAL A 29 9.52 1.12 -8.82
N LYS A 30 8.34 1.01 -8.23
CA LYS A 30 7.09 1.48 -8.84
C LYS A 30 6.54 2.66 -8.06
N ALA A 31 6.14 3.72 -8.77
CA ALA A 31 5.30 4.76 -8.20
C ALA A 31 3.84 4.38 -8.47
N LEU A 32 3.01 4.30 -7.43
CA LEU A 32 1.57 4.04 -7.61
C LEU A 32 0.89 5.26 -8.21
N GLY A 33 -0.02 5.01 -9.16
CA GLY A 33 -0.83 6.06 -9.77
C GLY A 33 -1.77 6.70 -8.75
N TRP A 34 -2.14 7.97 -8.99
CA TRP A 34 -3.13 8.65 -8.16
C TRP A 34 -4.50 7.95 -8.22
N MET A 35 -4.83 7.32 -9.36
CA MET A 35 -6.07 6.57 -9.55
C MET A 35 -6.18 5.37 -8.61
N ASP A 36 -5.08 4.67 -8.31
CA ASP A 36 -5.09 3.53 -7.39
C ASP A 36 -5.42 3.97 -5.96
N ARG A 37 -4.93 5.15 -5.56
CA ARG A 37 -5.21 5.75 -4.26
C ARG A 37 -6.66 6.24 -4.18
N LEU A 38 -7.17 6.80 -5.28
CA LEU A 38 -8.56 7.22 -5.37
C LEU A 38 -9.51 6.02 -5.24
N LYS A 39 -9.22 4.89 -5.91
CA LYS A 39 -10.01 3.66 -5.78
C LYS A 39 -10.03 3.16 -4.34
N LYS A 40 -8.88 3.11 -3.67
CA LYS A 40 -8.77 2.67 -2.27
C LYS A 40 -9.53 3.63 -1.32
N SER A 41 -9.40 4.94 -1.56
CA SER A 41 -10.13 5.99 -0.85
C SER A 41 -11.63 5.82 -1.00
N LEU A 42 -12.12 5.69 -2.25
CA LEU A 42 -13.53 5.54 -2.54
C LEU A 42 -14.09 4.28 -1.89
N LEU A 43 -13.37 3.16 -2.00
CA LEU A 43 -13.76 1.90 -1.39
C LEU A 43 -13.88 2.04 0.13
N LEU A 44 -12.89 2.63 0.80
CA LEU A 44 -12.92 2.81 2.25
C LEU A 44 -14.04 3.76 2.68
N GLY A 45 -14.29 4.84 1.92
CA GLY A 45 -15.41 5.74 2.14
C GLY A 45 -16.76 5.02 2.05
N VAL A 46 -16.98 4.21 1.01
CA VAL A 46 -18.22 3.43 0.85
C VAL A 46 -18.39 2.45 2.00
N VAL A 47 -17.34 1.70 2.37
CA VAL A 47 -17.40 0.74 3.48
C VAL A 47 -17.76 1.43 4.80
N THR A 48 -17.08 2.53 5.15
CA THR A 48 -17.35 3.25 6.40
C THR A 48 -18.74 3.88 6.39
N SER A 49 -19.18 4.44 5.26
CA SER A 49 -20.53 4.97 5.09
C SER A 49 -21.60 3.90 5.30
N SER A 50 -21.40 2.70 4.74
CA SER A 50 -22.35 1.59 4.88
C SER A 50 -22.48 1.10 6.32
N VAL A 51 -21.36 1.06 7.06
CA VAL A 51 -21.39 0.69 8.49
C VAL A 51 -22.14 1.74 9.30
N LEU A 52 -21.88 3.04 9.07
CA LEU A 52 -22.58 4.10 9.79
C LEU A 52 -24.05 4.23 9.41
N PHE A 53 -24.41 3.86 8.17
CA PHE A 53 -25.81 3.82 7.73
C PHE A 53 -26.67 2.90 8.58
N TYR A 54 -26.13 1.79 9.07
CA TYR A 54 -26.85 0.88 9.97
C TYR A 54 -27.27 1.55 11.29
N PHE A 55 -26.52 2.56 11.75
CA PHE A 55 -26.79 3.30 12.99
C PHE A 55 -27.61 4.57 12.77
N THR A 56 -28.00 4.85 11.53
CA THR A 56 -28.75 6.05 11.20
C THR A 56 -30.20 5.94 11.69
N PRO A 57 -30.73 6.97 12.39
CA PRO A 57 -32.14 6.98 12.82
C PRO A 57 -33.09 7.03 11.61
N SER A 58 -34.28 6.44 11.75
CA SER A 58 -35.30 6.52 10.70
C SER A 58 -35.80 7.96 10.52
N TYR A 59 -36.38 8.27 9.35
CA TYR A 59 -36.91 9.61 9.07
C TYR A 59 -37.93 10.07 10.13
N GLU A 60 -38.77 9.16 10.61
CA GLU A 60 -39.76 9.43 11.66
C GLU A 60 -39.13 9.84 12.99
N GLN A 61 -37.94 9.29 13.30
CA GLN A 61 -37.19 9.63 14.51
C GLN A 61 -36.40 10.93 14.36
N ALA A 62 -35.89 11.20 13.16
CA ALA A 62 -35.03 12.34 12.89
C ALA A 62 -35.81 13.63 12.62
N GLY A 63 -37.03 13.55 12.10
CA GLY A 63 -37.85 14.70 11.68
C GLY A 63 -37.28 15.52 10.52
N ASN A 64 -36.05 15.23 10.08
CA ASN A 64 -35.34 15.91 9.02
C ASN A 64 -34.40 14.94 8.27
N TRP A 65 -34.55 14.88 6.95
CA TRP A 65 -33.74 14.04 6.06
C TRP A 65 -32.23 14.39 6.10
N LEU A 66 -31.88 15.65 6.38
CA LEU A 66 -30.49 16.08 6.54
C LEU A 66 -29.79 15.35 7.70
N ILE A 67 -30.51 15.09 8.80
CA ILE A 67 -29.97 14.40 9.98
C ILE A 67 -29.76 12.91 9.67
N VAL A 68 -30.67 12.31 8.89
CA VAL A 68 -30.55 10.93 8.41
C VAL A 68 -29.30 10.76 7.53
N LEU A 69 -29.01 11.72 6.65
CA LEU A 69 -27.84 11.61 5.75
C LEU A 69 -26.51 12.04 6.39
N PHE A 70 -26.55 12.72 7.54
CA PHE A 70 -25.36 13.28 8.17
C PHE A 70 -24.34 12.19 8.55
N LEU A 71 -24.78 11.15 9.25
CA LEU A 71 -23.93 10.05 9.73
C LEU A 71 -23.24 9.29 8.56
N PRO A 72 -23.96 8.81 7.53
CA PRO A 72 -23.35 8.18 6.36
C PRO A 72 -22.38 9.11 5.63
N LEU A 73 -22.73 10.40 5.46
CA LEU A 73 -21.87 11.37 4.77
C LEU A 73 -20.56 11.59 5.52
N VAL A 74 -20.60 11.76 6.84
CA VAL A 74 -19.40 11.88 7.68
C VAL A 74 -18.59 10.58 7.64
N GLY A 75 -19.25 9.42 7.63
CA GLY A 75 -18.61 8.12 7.44
C GLY A 75 -17.87 8.01 6.12
N PHE A 76 -18.49 8.44 5.04
CA PHE A 76 -17.88 8.45 3.72
C PHE A 76 -16.64 9.35 3.68
N LEU A 77 -16.75 10.59 4.17
CA LEU A 77 -15.65 11.55 4.15
C LEU A 77 -14.47 11.10 5.03
N SER A 78 -14.76 10.59 6.23
CA SER A 78 -13.72 10.07 7.13
C SER A 78 -13.04 8.83 6.56
N GLY A 79 -13.81 7.89 6.01
CA GLY A 79 -13.27 6.69 5.34
C GLY A 79 -12.44 7.05 4.10
N ALA A 80 -12.92 7.96 3.26
CA ALA A 80 -12.18 8.44 2.09
C ALA A 80 -10.86 9.12 2.50
N LEU A 81 -10.92 10.02 3.49
CA LEU A 81 -9.72 10.69 3.99
C LEU A 81 -8.70 9.68 4.55
N MET A 82 -9.13 8.71 5.36
CA MET A 82 -8.26 7.64 5.85
C MET A 82 -7.66 6.82 4.70
N GLY A 83 -8.44 6.52 3.66
CA GLY A 83 -7.96 5.78 2.49
C GLY A 83 -6.89 6.54 1.71
N LEU A 84 -7.04 7.86 1.56
CA LEU A 84 -6.01 8.73 0.97
C LEU A 84 -4.75 8.79 1.84
N LEU A 85 -4.90 9.03 3.15
CA LEU A 85 -3.78 9.18 4.08
C LEU A 85 -2.98 7.88 4.26
N SER A 86 -3.65 6.73 4.21
CA SER A 86 -3.04 5.40 4.35
C SER A 86 -2.50 4.82 3.04
N SER A 87 -2.71 5.49 1.90
CA SER A 87 -2.23 5.01 0.62
C SER A 87 -0.73 5.19 0.47
N ALA A 88 -0.03 4.09 0.19
CA ALA A 88 1.37 4.15 -0.21
C ALA A 88 1.51 4.78 -1.60
N LYS A 89 2.61 5.52 -1.79
CA LYS A 89 2.94 6.21 -3.05
C LYS A 89 4.00 5.46 -3.86
N TYR A 90 4.84 4.69 -3.19
CA TYR A 90 6.02 4.05 -3.74
C TYR A 90 6.10 2.61 -3.27
N GLU A 91 6.46 1.73 -4.19
CA GLU A 91 6.63 0.30 -3.99
C GLU A 91 8.03 -0.12 -4.42
N PHE A 92 8.68 -0.91 -3.56
CA PHE A 92 9.90 -1.63 -3.88
C PHE A 92 9.52 -3.08 -4.14
N CYS A 93 9.62 -3.50 -5.39
CA CYS A 93 9.27 -4.84 -5.84
C CYS A 93 10.53 -5.60 -6.25
N ILE A 94 10.58 -6.86 -5.84
CA ILE A 94 11.62 -7.79 -6.26
C ILE A 94 10.95 -8.93 -7.02
N GLU A 95 11.63 -9.39 -8.05
CA GLU A 95 11.26 -10.58 -8.80
C GLU A 95 12.01 -11.75 -8.19
N PHE A 96 11.26 -12.71 -7.66
CA PHE A 96 11.79 -13.81 -6.89
C PHE A 96 11.52 -15.13 -7.61
N SER A 97 12.56 -15.92 -7.80
CA SER A 97 12.49 -17.29 -8.29
C SER A 97 12.25 -18.22 -7.12
N HIS A 98 11.04 -18.77 -7.07
CA HIS A 98 10.71 -19.78 -6.08
C HIS A 98 11.31 -21.13 -6.49
N ALA A 99 11.81 -21.89 -5.50
CA ALA A 99 12.38 -23.21 -5.75
C ALA A 99 11.32 -24.27 -6.11
N ASP A 100 10.05 -23.98 -5.81
CA ASP A 100 8.92 -24.81 -6.23
C ASP A 100 8.47 -24.43 -7.65
N GLU A 101 7.78 -25.37 -8.31
CA GLU A 101 7.29 -25.32 -9.71
C GLU A 101 6.48 -24.06 -10.10
N THR A 102 6.19 -23.18 -9.15
CA THR A 102 5.57 -21.86 -9.31
C THR A 102 6.35 -20.86 -10.17
N GLY A 103 7.65 -21.06 -10.40
CA GLY A 103 8.45 -20.21 -11.27
C GLY A 103 8.79 -18.84 -10.66
N VAL A 104 8.89 -17.82 -11.53
CA VAL A 104 9.37 -16.48 -11.18
C VAL A 104 8.20 -15.52 -10.99
N GLN A 105 8.13 -14.84 -9.84
CA GLN A 105 7.02 -13.94 -9.49
C GLN A 105 7.50 -12.60 -8.91
N TRP A 106 6.78 -11.53 -9.26
CA TRP A 106 6.94 -10.21 -8.65
C TRP A 106 6.28 -10.14 -7.28
N ILE A 107 7.06 -9.81 -6.26
CA ILE A 107 6.59 -9.58 -4.89
C ILE A 107 6.91 -8.16 -4.45
N THR A 108 5.99 -7.55 -3.71
CA THR A 108 6.21 -6.23 -3.10
C THR A 108 6.94 -6.41 -1.77
N ALA A 109 8.23 -6.09 -1.73
CA ALA A 109 9.05 -6.21 -0.53
C ALA A 109 8.90 -5.00 0.41
N ALA A 110 8.62 -3.80 -0.10
CA ALA A 110 8.29 -2.66 0.75
C ALA A 110 7.35 -1.65 0.08
N ARG A 111 6.61 -0.91 0.91
CA ARG A 111 5.75 0.20 0.52
C ARG A 111 6.07 1.45 1.33
N SER A 112 6.21 2.60 0.69
CA SER A 112 6.30 3.90 1.36
C SER A 112 5.39 4.94 0.73
N ARG A 113 5.10 6.01 1.49
CA ARG A 113 4.50 7.24 0.99
C ARG A 113 5.48 8.41 0.88
N HIS A 114 6.69 8.28 1.41
CA HIS A 114 7.67 9.37 1.51
C HIS A 114 8.65 9.34 0.32
N VAL A 115 8.98 10.53 -0.20
CA VAL A 115 9.92 10.69 -1.32
C VAL A 115 11.34 10.29 -0.92
N ALA A 116 11.75 10.55 0.32
CA ALA A 116 13.06 10.12 0.83
C ALA A 116 13.26 8.60 0.76
N ASP A 117 12.21 7.83 1.10
CA ASP A 117 12.24 6.37 0.98
C ASP A 117 12.25 5.93 -0.49
N TYR A 118 11.64 6.68 -1.40
CA TYR A 118 11.67 6.39 -2.83
C TYR A 118 13.06 6.53 -3.45
N GLU A 119 13.81 7.57 -3.08
CA GLU A 119 15.21 7.70 -3.50
C GLU A 119 16.08 6.59 -2.89
N THR A 120 15.81 6.20 -1.64
CA THR A 120 16.44 5.03 -1.02
C THR A 120 16.13 3.75 -1.80
N PHE A 121 14.87 3.54 -2.21
CA PHE A 121 14.46 2.40 -3.02
C PHE A 121 15.18 2.36 -4.37
N LYS A 122 15.31 3.50 -5.05
CA LYS A 122 16.06 3.57 -6.32
C LYS A 122 17.53 3.24 -6.13
N ALA A 123 18.17 3.80 -5.11
CA ALA A 123 19.58 3.54 -4.83
C ALA A 123 19.83 2.05 -4.52
N GLN A 124 18.95 1.45 -3.72
CA GLN A 124 19.03 0.02 -3.40
C GLN A 124 18.73 -0.86 -4.61
N ALA A 125 17.75 -0.50 -5.44
CA ALA A 125 17.45 -1.21 -6.69
C ALA A 125 18.63 -1.15 -7.67
N ALA A 126 19.28 0.01 -7.83
CA ALA A 126 20.45 0.15 -8.68
C ALA A 126 21.61 -0.75 -8.21
N ARG A 127 21.93 -0.72 -6.91
CA ARG A 127 22.94 -1.60 -6.32
C ARG A 127 22.61 -3.08 -6.49
N LEU A 128 21.33 -3.46 -6.36
CA LEU A 128 20.91 -4.84 -6.54
C LEU A 128 21.04 -5.26 -8.01
N LYS A 129 20.69 -4.40 -8.97
CA LYS A 129 20.89 -4.67 -10.41
C LYS A 129 22.35 -4.88 -10.73
N GLU A 130 23.24 -4.00 -10.26
CA GLU A 130 24.69 -4.14 -10.47
C GLU A 130 25.25 -5.47 -9.94
N ARG A 131 24.68 -6.01 -8.85
CA ARG A 131 25.06 -7.32 -8.32
C ARG A 131 24.47 -8.50 -9.10
N LEU A 132 23.33 -8.30 -9.74
CA LEU A 132 22.62 -9.34 -10.48
C LEU A 132 23.10 -9.46 -11.93
N GLY A 133 23.67 -8.40 -12.51
CA GLY A 133 24.19 -8.35 -13.88
C GLY A 133 23.68 -7.15 -14.65
#